data_AF-A0A6S6SS64-F1
#
_entry.id   AF-A0A6S6SS64-F1
#
_cell.length_a   1.000
_cell.length_b   1.000
_cell.length_c   1.000
_cell.angle_alpha   90.00
_cell.angle_beta   90.00
_cell.angle_gamma   90.00
#
_symmetry.space_group_name_H-M   'P 1'
#
loop_
_entity.id
_entity.type
_entity.pdbx_description
1 polymer ?
#
loop_
_entity_poly.entity_id
_entity_poly.type
_entity_poly.pdbx_seq_one_letter_code
_entity_poly.pdbx_strand_id
1 'polypeptide(L)'
;MQTITLPQIEIDNSILLSLKSSTDELAYKMKLYTAIALYQKRQLSLGKSAQLVGMDRLGFLELLKREDIPIFDYSDREMSEVFDDADSLVGMLK
;
A
#
# COMPACT_ATOMS: atom_id res chain seq x y z
N MET A 1 11.99 -2.65 -18.52
CA MET A 1 11.88 -1.81 -17.30
C MET A 1 13.27 -1.45 -16.85
N GLN A 2 13.53 -0.18 -16.55
CA GLN A 2 14.82 0.25 -16.03
C GLN A 2 14.81 0.17 -14.50
N THR A 3 15.79 -0.53 -13.93
CA THR A 3 15.98 -0.58 -12.48
C THR A 3 16.85 0.60 -12.05
N ILE A 4 16.43 1.29 -11.00
CA ILE A 4 17.18 2.40 -10.40
C ILE A 4 17.41 2.03 -8.93
N THR A 5 18.63 2.23 -8.46
CA THR A 5 19.01 2.05 -7.05
C THR A 5 18.93 3.40 -6.34
N LEU A 6 18.25 3.45 -5.20
CA LEU A 6 18.20 4.64 -4.35
C LEU A 6 19.53 4.86 -3.62
N PRO A 7 19.82 6.08 -3.14
CA PRO A 7 20.99 6.34 -2.30
C PRO A 7 21.02 5.46 -1.04
N GLN A 8 22.24 5.23 -0.53
CA GLN A 8 22.45 4.50 0.72
C GLN A 8 21.93 5.32 1.92
N ILE A 9 21.37 4.64 2.92
CA ILE A 9 20.85 5.24 4.15
C ILE A 9 21.78 4.85 5.29
N GLU A 10 22.33 5.85 5.97
CA GLU A 10 23.13 5.64 7.18
C GLU A 10 22.22 5.60 8.40
N ILE A 11 22.41 4.59 9.25
CA ILE A 11 21.68 4.42 10.52
C ILE A 11 22.67 4.05 11.63
N ASP A 12 22.31 4.41 12.85
CA ASP A 12 23.05 3.96 14.03
C ASP A 12 22.76 2.48 14.31
N ASN A 13 23.80 1.69 14.63
CA ASN A 13 23.66 0.27 14.88
C ASN A 13 22.75 -0.06 16.09
N SER A 14 22.58 0.87 17.04
CA SER A 14 21.65 0.73 18.16
C SER A 14 20.19 0.58 17.70
N ILE A 15 19.84 1.07 16.51
CA ILE A 15 18.51 0.89 15.92
C ILE A 15 18.29 -0.60 15.61
N LEU A 16 19.26 -1.27 14.98
CA LEU A 16 19.20 -2.70 14.69
C LEU A 16 19.11 -3.53 15.97
N LEU A 17 19.90 -3.16 16.99
CA LEU A 17 19.88 -3.80 18.31
C LEU A 17 18.51 -3.65 18.99
N SER A 18 17.92 -2.45 18.94
CA SER A 18 16.60 -2.17 19.53
C SER A 18 15.48 -2.94 18.83
N LEU A 19 15.59 -3.08 17.50
CA LEU A 19 14.63 -3.82 16.68
C LEU A 19 14.84 -5.33 16.68
N LYS A 20 15.96 -5.82 17.23
CA LYS A 20 16.40 -7.23 17.16
C LYS A 20 16.34 -7.75 15.72
N SER A 21 16.85 -6.95 14.79
CA SER A 21 16.67 -7.14 13.35
C SER A 21 18.02 -7.07 12.63
N SER A 22 18.16 -7.81 11.53
CA SER A 22 19.30 -7.63 10.63
C SER A 22 19.15 -6.39 9.73
N THR A 23 20.23 -6.00 9.06
CA THR A 23 20.21 -4.93 8.04
C THR A 23 19.23 -5.25 6.92
N ASP A 24 19.22 -6.51 6.44
CA ASP A 24 18.38 -6.93 5.32
C ASP A 24 16.91 -6.95 5.69
N GLU A 25 16.59 -7.39 6.91
CA GLU A 25 15.23 -7.36 7.46
C GLU A 25 14.72 -5.93 7.60
N LEU A 26 15.55 -5.02 8.12
CA LEU A 26 15.18 -3.61 8.24
C LEU A 26 15.01 -2.95 6.88
N ALA A 27 15.93 -3.18 5.93
CA ALA A 27 15.83 -2.66 4.58
C ALA A 27 14.54 -3.13 3.88
N TYR A 28 14.19 -4.41 4.03
CA TYR A 28 12.93 -4.95 3.52
C TYR A 28 11.71 -4.29 4.18
N LYS A 29 11.71 -4.16 5.51
CA LYS A 29 10.62 -3.47 6.25
C LYS A 29 10.47 -2.02 5.81
N MET A 30 11.57 -1.27 5.63
CA MET A 30 11.53 0.11 5.14
C MET A 30 10.94 0.20 3.74
N LYS A 31 11.32 -0.72 2.85
CA LYS A 31 10.73 -0.83 1.51
C LYS A 31 9.23 -1.09 1.58
N LEU A 32 8.82 -1.96 2.50
CA LEU A 32 7.42 -2.28 2.74
C LEU A 32 6.63 -1.09 3.27
N TYR A 33 7.11 -0.43 4.32
CA TYR A 33 6.48 0.77 4.88
C TYR A 33 6.36 1.89 3.85
N THR A 34 7.37 2.04 2.99
CA THR A 34 7.32 3.02 1.89
C THR A 34 6.22 2.67 0.88
N ALA A 35 6.11 1.40 0.48
CA ALA A 35 5.07 0.98 -0.47
C ALA A 35 3.65 1.19 0.08
N ILE A 36 3.45 0.88 1.37
CA ILE A 36 2.20 1.09 2.09
C ILE A 36 1.87 2.59 2.15
N ALA A 37 2.82 3.42 2.63
CA ALA A 37 2.60 4.84 2.81
C ALA A 37 2.29 5.55 1.48
N LEU A 38 3.00 5.19 0.41
CA LEU A 38 2.75 5.74 -0.93
C LEU A 38 1.41 5.29 -1.51
N TYR A 39 0.96 4.07 -1.18
CA TYR A 39 -0.37 3.58 -1.56
C TYR A 39 -1.47 4.35 -0.82
N GLN A 40 -1.38 4.46 0.51
CA GLN A 40 -2.36 5.19 1.32
C GLN A 40 -2.47 6.67 0.92
N LYS A 41 -1.34 7.29 0.56
CA LYS A 41 -1.32 8.68 0.04
C LYS A 41 -1.80 8.81 -1.41
N ARG A 42 -2.28 7.73 -2.03
CA ARG A 42 -2.69 7.64 -3.44
C ARG A 42 -1.60 8.10 -4.44
N GLN A 43 -0.32 8.04 -4.03
CA GLN A 43 0.84 8.41 -4.86
C GLN A 43 1.30 7.25 -5.73
N LEU A 44 1.14 6.01 -5.25
CA LEU A 44 1.33 4.79 -6.02
C LEU A 44 0.02 4.01 -6.08
N SER A 45 -0.24 3.42 -7.25
CA SER A 45 -1.33 2.46 -7.39
C SER A 45 -0.97 1.13 -6.71
N LEU A 46 -1.98 0.32 -6.38
CA LEU A 46 -1.81 -1.02 -5.80
C LEU A 46 -0.73 -1.84 -6.54
N GLY A 47 -0.78 -1.85 -7.88
CA GLY A 47 0.18 -2.59 -8.70
C GLY A 47 1.61 -2.04 -8.66
N LYS A 48 1.78 -0.71 -8.57
CA LYS A 48 3.13 -0.10 -8.46
C LYS A 48 3.71 -0.31 -7.06
N SER A 49 2.88 -0.25 -6.01
CA SER A 49 3.29 -0.55 -4.65
C SER A 49 3.66 -2.02 -4.48
N ALA A 50 2.87 -2.94 -5.04
CA ALA A 50 3.20 -4.37 -5.08
C ALA A 50 4.55 -4.61 -5.76
N GLN A 51 4.76 -3.99 -6.93
CA GLN A 51 6.01 -4.07 -7.66
C GLN A 51 7.20 -3.52 -6.85
N LEU A 52 7.02 -2.42 -6.12
CA LEU A 52 8.07 -1.84 -5.27
C LEU A 52 8.59 -2.86 -4.26
N VAL A 53 7.73 -3.70 -3.68
CA VAL A 53 8.15 -4.73 -2.71
C VAL A 53 8.41 -6.10 -3.33
N GLY A 54 8.34 -6.23 -4.65
CA GLY A 54 8.56 -7.48 -5.36
C GLY A 54 7.41 -8.49 -5.19
N MET A 55 6.20 -8.02 -4.89
CA MET A 55 5.00 -8.83 -4.78
C MET A 55 4.13 -8.70 -6.03
N ASP A 56 3.25 -9.67 -6.25
CA ASP A 56 2.12 -9.49 -7.14
C ASP A 56 1.00 -8.68 -6.46
N ARG A 57 -0.01 -8.30 -7.24
CA ARG A 57 -1.11 -7.45 -6.74
C ARG A 57 -1.88 -8.11 -5.60
N LEU A 58 -2.11 -9.43 -5.70
CA LEU A 58 -2.87 -10.17 -4.71
C LEU A 58 -2.08 -10.33 -3.41
N GLY A 59 -0.77 -10.63 -3.48
CA GLY A 59 0.10 -10.69 -2.32
C GLY A 59 0.21 -9.37 -1.58
N PHE A 60 0.28 -8.25 -2.30
CA PHE A 60 0.24 -6.93 -1.66
C PHE A 60 -1.12 -6.62 -1.04
N LEU A 61 -2.22 -7.05 -1.66
CA LEU A 61 -3.57 -6.90 -1.10
C LEU A 61 -3.74 -7.66 0.22
N GLU A 62 -3.34 -8.94 0.24
CA GLU A 62 -3.37 -9.77 1.46
C GLU A 62 -2.46 -9.20 2.55
N LEU A 63 -1.34 -8.58 2.16
CA LEU A 63 -0.50 -7.85 3.09
C LEU A 63 -1.22 -6.67 3.73
N LEU A 64 -1.85 -5.80 2.93
CA LEU A 64 -2.61 -4.66 3.47
C LEU A 64 -3.70 -5.12 4.43
N LYS A 65 -4.40 -6.20 4.09
CA LYS A 65 -5.43 -6.82 4.94
C LYS A 65 -4.84 -7.32 6.26
N ARG A 66 -3.68 -7.99 6.24
CA ARG A 66 -3.02 -8.50 7.45
C ARG A 66 -2.57 -7.37 8.38
N GLU A 67 -2.13 -6.25 7.82
CA GLU A 67 -1.70 -5.07 8.58
C GLU A 67 -2.86 -4.13 8.96
N ASP A 68 -4.13 -4.55 8.77
CA ASP A 68 -5.35 -3.78 9.03
C ASP A 68 -5.40 -2.42 8.32
N ILE A 69 -4.90 -2.38 7.09
CA ILE A 69 -4.85 -1.18 6.26
C ILE A 69 -6.06 -1.15 5.32
N PRO A 70 -6.89 -0.09 5.35
CA PRO A 70 -8.00 0.06 4.43
C PRO A 70 -7.53 0.01 2.98
N ILE A 71 -8.02 -1.00 2.25
CA ILE A 71 -7.77 -1.18 0.81
C ILE A 71 -8.62 -0.21 -0.01
N PHE A 72 -9.80 0.12 0.51
CA PHE A 72 -10.74 1.03 -0.11
C PHE A 72 -11.06 2.13 0.90
N ASP A 73 -10.51 3.30 0.66
CA ASP A 73 -10.82 4.50 1.44
C ASP A 73 -11.81 5.34 0.63
N TYR A 74 -13.01 4.81 0.41
CA TYR A 74 -14.08 5.59 -0.23
C TYR A 74 -14.48 6.70 0.75
N SER A 75 -14.34 7.94 0.31
CA SER A 75 -14.92 9.07 1.03
C SER A 75 -16.45 8.91 1.10
N ASP A 76 -17.07 9.54 2.10
CA ASP A 76 -18.53 9.55 2.24
C ASP A 76 -19.23 10.01 0.96
N ARG A 77 -18.59 10.93 0.23
CA ARG A 77 -19.04 11.40 -1.08
C ARG A 77 -18.98 10.31 -2.14
N GLU A 78 -17.83 9.64 -2.30
CA GLU A 78 -17.68 8.55 -3.28
C GLU A 78 -18.66 7.40 -2.97
N MET A 79 -18.92 7.13 -1.69
CA MET A 79 -19.96 6.17 -1.26
C MET A 79 -21.36 6.64 -1.63
N SER A 80 -21.71 7.92 -1.38
CA SER A 80 -23.01 8.48 -1.77
C SER A 80 -23.25 8.38 -3.27
N GLU A 81 -22.24 8.71 -4.08
CA GLU A 81 -22.32 8.62 -5.55
C GLU A 81 -22.60 7.17 -6.00
N VAL A 82 -21.96 6.17 -5.37
CA VAL A 82 -22.23 4.75 -5.64
C VAL A 82 -23.67 4.34 -5.30
N PHE A 83 -24.23 4.84 -4.19
CA PHE A 83 -25.62 4.56 -3.82
C PHE A 83 -26.62 5.23 -4.77
N ASP A 84 -26.38 6.49 -5.14
CA ASP A 84 -27.25 7.26 -6.05
C ASP A 84 -27.29 6.62 -7.46
N ASP A 85 -26.15 6.17 -7.95
CA ASP A 85 -26.04 5.44 -9.22
C ASP A 85 -26.80 4.10 -9.17
N ALA A 86 -26.69 3.37 -8.05
CA ALA A 86 -27.41 2.11 -7.85
C ALA A 86 -28.93 2.31 -7.83
N ASP A 87 -29.42 3.35 -7.13
CA ASP A 87 -30.85 3.70 -7.08
C ASP A 87 -31.40 4.10 -8.46
N SER A 88 -30.62 4.83 -9.24
CA SER A 88 -30.98 5.23 -10.60
C SER A 88 -31.16 4.01 -11.51
N LEU A 89 -30.27 3.01 -11.43
CA LEU A 89 -30.39 1.76 -12.19
C LEU A 89 -31.63 0.96 -11.78
N VAL A 90 -31.95 0.90 -10.49
CA VAL A 90 -33.19 0.26 -10.00
C VAL A 90 -34.43 0.97 -10.55
N GLY A 91 -34.40 2.30 -10.64
CA GLY A 91 -35.47 3.11 -11.23
C GLY A 91 -35.71 2.81 -12.72
N MET A 92 -34.66 2.49 -13.47
CA MET A 92 -34.75 2.16 -14.91
C MET A 92 -35.30 0.75 -15.19
N LEU A 93 -35.29 -0.14 -14.20
CA LEU A 93 -35.78 -1.52 -14.31
C LEU A 93 -37.26 -1.68 -13.91
N LYS A 94 -37.90 -0.61 -13.41
CA LYS A 94 -39.33 -0.55 -13.07
C LYS A 94 -40.13 0.10 -14.20
#